data_AF-A0A285NBA5-F1
#
_entry.id   AF-A0A285NBA5-F1
#
_cell.length_a   1.000
_cell.length_b   1.000
_cell.length_c   1.000
_cell.angle_alpha   90.00
_cell.angle_beta   90.00
_cell.angle_gamma   90.00
#
_symmetry.space_group_name_H-M   'P 1'
#
loop_
_entity.id
_entity.type
_entity.pdbx_description
1 polymer ?
#
loop_
_entity_poly.entity_id
_entity_poly.type
_entity_poly.pdbx_seq_one_letter_code
_entity_poly.pdbx_strand_id
1 'polypeptide(L)'
;MFVFLLLTGIFYFSYAQERVIIENRGTHYHVESYTEPSYSPKKSKKKHYSKKKERFYISKQKGKVFHRPSCRFAKKIKNKKVFKTRRKAVNAGLRPCKLCKP
;
A
#
# COMPACT_ATOMS: atom_id res chain seq x y z
N MET A 1 -46.77 26.51 45.99
CA MET A 1 -45.60 26.63 45.08
C MET A 1 -44.47 25.66 45.39
N PHE A 2 -44.16 25.32 46.66
CA PHE A 2 -43.04 24.41 46.99
C PHE A 2 -43.21 22.95 46.54
N VAL A 3 -44.44 22.41 46.56
CA VAL A 3 -44.70 21.01 46.17
C VAL A 3 -44.49 20.76 44.67
N PHE A 4 -44.71 21.77 43.83
CA PHE A 4 -44.53 21.68 42.38
C PHE A 4 -43.04 21.69 41.97
N LEU A 5 -42.18 22.35 42.75
CA LEU A 5 -40.73 22.35 42.55
C LEU A 5 -40.10 21.02 42.96
N LEU A 6 -40.67 20.33 43.96
CA LEU A 6 -40.21 19.00 44.36
C LEU A 6 -40.56 17.95 43.30
N LEU A 7 -41.77 17.97 42.74
CA LEU A 7 -42.19 16.99 41.72
C LEU A 7 -41.43 17.13 40.39
N THR A 8 -41.14 18.35 39.96
CA THR A 8 -40.35 18.60 38.74
C THR A 8 -38.87 18.27 38.94
N GLY A 9 -38.33 18.50 40.14
CA GLY A 9 -36.97 18.11 40.51
C GLY A 9 -36.76 16.59 40.55
N ILE A 10 -37.74 15.84 41.09
CA ILE A 10 -37.70 14.37 41.12
C ILE A 10 -37.75 13.79 39.70
N PHE A 11 -38.57 14.35 38.80
CA PHE A 11 -38.66 13.90 37.41
C PHE A 11 -37.38 14.21 36.61
N TYR A 12 -36.74 15.36 36.84
CA TYR A 12 -35.47 15.72 36.22
C TYR A 12 -34.32 14.83 36.71
N PHE A 13 -34.32 14.47 37.99
CA PHE A 13 -33.35 13.55 38.58
C PHE A 13 -33.46 12.15 37.97
N SER A 14 -34.68 11.62 37.79
CA SER A 14 -34.90 10.35 37.10
C SER A 14 -34.42 10.37 35.64
N TYR A 15 -34.68 11.46 34.92
CA TYR A 15 -34.27 11.62 33.51
C TYR A 15 -32.73 11.72 33.35
N ALA A 16 -32.04 12.34 34.31
CA ALA A 16 -30.58 12.39 34.33
C ALA A 16 -29.96 11.01 34.61
N GLN A 17 -30.59 10.21 35.48
CA GLN A 17 -30.12 8.86 35.83
C GLN A 17 -30.24 7.87 34.65
N GLU A 18 -31.30 7.95 33.86
CA GLU A 18 -31.50 7.08 32.68
C GLU A 18 -30.43 7.27 31.59
N ARG A 19 -29.93 8.50 31.36
CA ARG A 19 -28.85 8.73 30.37
C ARG A 19 -27.50 8.16 30.80
N VAL A 20 -27.16 8.25 32.09
CA VAL A 20 -25.90 7.69 32.64
C VAL A 20 -25.87 6.17 32.52
N ILE A 21 -27.03 5.50 32.55
CA ILE A 21 -27.13 4.04 32.41
C ILE A 21 -26.98 3.60 30.94
N ILE A 22 -27.34 4.45 29.96
CA ILE A 22 -27.24 4.10 28.53
C ILE A 22 -25.79 4.22 28.00
N GLU A 23 -25.01 5.19 28.46
CA GLU A 23 -23.63 5.40 28.00
C GLU A 23 -22.64 4.33 28.51
N ASN A 24 -22.95 3.64 29.62
CA ASN A 24 -22.08 2.63 30.22
C ASN A 24 -22.18 1.22 29.58
N ARG A 25 -22.88 1.05 28.45
CA ARG A 25 -22.86 -0.19 27.65
C ARG A 25 -21.69 -0.26 26.67
N GLY A 26 -20.55 0.32 27.05
CA GLY A 26 -19.27 0.06 26.40
C GLY A 26 -18.91 -1.40 26.62
N THR A 27 -19.00 -2.22 25.58
CA THR A 27 -18.50 -3.59 25.60
C THR A 27 -16.98 -3.55 25.70
N HIS A 28 -16.45 -3.56 26.93
CA HIS A 28 -15.04 -3.76 27.16
C HIS A 28 -14.70 -5.20 26.76
N TYR A 29 -14.05 -5.36 25.61
CA TYR A 29 -13.42 -6.63 25.24
C TYR A 29 -12.20 -6.83 26.14
N HIS A 30 -12.23 -7.87 26.96
CA HIS A 30 -11.03 -8.39 27.60
C HIS A 30 -10.12 -8.93 26.49
N VAL A 31 -9.07 -8.18 26.16
CA VAL A 31 -7.95 -8.71 25.39
C VAL A 31 -7.14 -9.53 26.38
N GLU A 32 -7.35 -10.84 26.42
CA GLU A 32 -6.35 -11.74 26.99
C GLU A 32 -5.08 -11.51 26.18
N SER A 33 -4.07 -10.94 26.83
CA SER A 33 -2.76 -10.72 26.26
C SER A 33 -2.11 -12.09 26.03
N TYR A 34 -2.39 -12.69 24.89
CA TYR A 34 -1.53 -13.71 24.36
C TYR A 34 -0.15 -13.07 24.22
N THR A 35 0.84 -13.61 24.91
CA THR A 35 2.23 -13.34 24.58
C THR A 35 2.42 -13.84 23.16
N GLU A 36 2.33 -12.91 22.20
CA GLU A 36 2.76 -13.11 20.82
C GLU A 36 4.12 -13.85 20.88
N PRO A 37 4.23 -15.09 20.36
CA PRO A 37 5.52 -15.76 20.29
C PRO A 37 6.44 -14.82 19.54
N SER A 38 7.48 -14.32 20.23
CA SER A 38 8.23 -13.13 19.80
C SER A 38 8.61 -13.26 18.32
N TYR A 39 7.84 -12.61 17.46
CA TYR A 39 8.10 -12.63 16.04
C TYR A 39 9.29 -11.72 15.85
N SER A 40 10.48 -12.32 15.92
CA SER A 40 11.70 -11.65 15.51
C SER A 40 11.56 -11.48 14.00
N PRO A 41 11.37 -10.25 13.47
CA PRO A 41 11.30 -10.06 12.03
C PRO A 41 12.64 -10.55 11.50
N LYS A 42 12.63 -11.71 10.83
CA LYS A 42 13.80 -12.23 10.14
C LYS A 42 14.25 -11.12 9.22
N LYS A 43 15.33 -10.41 9.58
CA LYS A 43 15.93 -9.33 8.78
C LYS A 43 16.15 -9.93 7.40
N SER A 44 15.21 -9.69 6.49
CA SER A 44 15.31 -10.18 5.13
C SER A 44 16.52 -9.45 4.57
N LYS A 45 17.58 -10.21 4.32
CA LYS A 45 18.83 -9.67 3.79
C LYS A 45 18.45 -8.90 2.52
N LYS A 46 18.51 -7.56 2.57
CA LYS A 46 18.28 -6.70 1.40
C LYS A 46 19.36 -7.08 0.39
N LYS A 47 19.04 -7.95 -0.55
CA LYS A 47 19.97 -8.32 -1.63
C LYS A 47 20.27 -7.03 -2.39
N HIS A 48 21.50 -6.55 -2.30
CA HIS A 48 22.02 -5.47 -3.13
C HIS A 48 22.00 -5.96 -4.59
N TYR A 49 20.86 -5.78 -5.27
CA TYR A 49 20.72 -6.11 -6.68
C TYR A 49 21.51 -5.07 -7.47
N SER A 50 22.77 -5.38 -7.77
CA SER A 50 23.56 -4.54 -8.67
C SER A 50 22.81 -4.47 -10.00
N LYS A 51 22.32 -3.28 -10.33
CA LYS A 51 21.49 -3.08 -11.51
C LYS A 51 22.38 -3.21 -12.75
N LYS A 52 22.47 -4.43 -13.28
CA LYS A 52 23.35 -4.77 -14.41
C LYS A 52 22.94 -3.96 -15.64
N LYS A 53 23.74 -2.94 -15.95
CA LYS A 53 23.55 -2.04 -17.10
C LYS A 53 23.84 -2.79 -18.38
N GLU A 54 22.91 -2.73 -19.33
CA GLU A 54 23.10 -3.38 -20.63
C GLU A 54 23.84 -2.47 -21.60
N ARG A 55 24.58 -3.08 -22.54
CA ARG A 55 25.28 -2.36 -23.61
C ARG A 55 24.31 -1.62 -24.54
N PHE A 56 23.11 -2.17 -24.72
CA PHE A 56 22.06 -1.59 -25.54
C PHE A 56 20.68 -2.09 -25.13
N TYR A 57 19.65 -1.41 -25.63
CA TYR A 57 18.25 -1.71 -25.41
C TYR A 57 17.51 -1.77 -26.75
N ILE A 58 16.45 -2.58 -26.82
CA ILE A 58 15.71 -2.85 -28.05
C ILE A 58 14.25 -2.44 -27.86
N SER A 59 13.67 -1.69 -28.79
CA SER A 59 12.22 -1.47 -28.90
C SER A 59 11.71 -1.95 -30.26
N LYS A 60 10.39 -2.10 -30.38
CA LYS A 60 9.74 -2.16 -31.70
C LYS A 60 9.71 -0.74 -32.28
N GLN A 61 9.86 -0.60 -33.58
CA GLN A 61 9.98 0.71 -34.26
C GLN A 61 8.80 1.66 -34.01
N LYS A 62 7.56 1.15 -34.05
CA LYS A 62 6.32 1.88 -33.66
C LYS A 62 5.79 1.45 -32.28
N GLY A 63 6.65 0.85 -31.45
CA GLY A 63 6.26 0.34 -30.14
C GLY A 63 6.46 1.36 -29.03
N LYS A 64 5.71 1.20 -27.93
CA LYS A 64 5.86 2.04 -26.72
C LYS A 64 6.82 1.43 -25.69
N VAL A 65 7.29 0.19 -25.90
CA VAL A 65 8.07 -0.57 -24.91
C VAL A 65 9.49 -0.81 -25.38
N PHE A 66 10.46 -0.63 -24.48
CA PHE A 66 11.83 -1.08 -24.70
C PHE A 66 12.23 -2.20 -23.75
N HIS A 67 13.17 -3.02 -24.20
CA HIS A 67 13.56 -4.29 -23.61
C HIS A 67 15.09 -4.40 -23.51
N ARG A 68 15.57 -5.29 -22.63
CA ARG A 68 16.96 -5.78 -22.63
C ARG A 68 17.17 -6.78 -23.79
N PRO A 69 18.40 -6.95 -24.30
CA PRO A 69 18.69 -7.90 -25.39
C PRO A 69 18.34 -9.35 -25.04
N SER A 70 18.45 -9.73 -23.77
CA SER A 70 18.11 -11.07 -23.27
C SER A 70 16.60 -11.32 -23.14
N CYS A 71 15.75 -10.31 -23.32
CA CYS A 71 14.31 -10.45 -23.11
C CYS A 71 13.66 -11.34 -24.17
N ARG A 72 12.82 -12.30 -23.75
CA ARG A 72 12.03 -13.18 -24.63
C ARG A 72 11.21 -12.40 -25.67
N PHE A 73 10.65 -11.25 -25.29
CA PHE A 73 9.89 -10.39 -26.22
C PHE A 73 10.79 -9.69 -27.21
N ALA A 74 11.98 -9.24 -26.79
CA ALA A 74 12.94 -8.59 -27.69
C ALA A 74 13.39 -9.51 -28.82
N LYS A 75 13.54 -10.81 -28.54
CA LYS A 75 13.89 -11.83 -29.54
C LYS A 75 12.84 -11.96 -30.65
N LYS A 76 11.56 -11.74 -30.33
CA LYS A 76 10.43 -11.87 -31.27
C LYS A 76 10.15 -10.63 -32.12
N ILE A 77 10.77 -9.49 -31.82
CA ILE A 77 10.56 -8.25 -32.58
C ILE A 77 11.31 -8.37 -33.92
N LYS A 78 10.61 -8.24 -35.05
CA LYS A 78 11.25 -8.20 -36.38
C LYS A 78 11.85 -6.80 -36.66
N ASN A 79 11.04 -5.75 -36.54
CA ASN A 79 11.44 -4.36 -36.80
C ASN A 79 11.95 -3.68 -35.52
N LYS A 80 13.21 -3.94 -35.19
CA LYS A 80 13.89 -3.52 -33.95
C LYS A 80 14.50 -2.12 -34.09
N LYS A 81 14.28 -1.25 -33.11
CA LYS A 81 15.02 0.00 -32.91
C LYS A 81 15.95 -0.16 -31.72
N VAL A 82 17.23 0.18 -31.88
CA VAL A 82 18.26 -0.01 -30.86
C VAL A 82 18.61 1.31 -30.18
N PHE A 83 18.71 1.29 -28.85
CA PHE A 83 19.11 2.43 -28.03
C PHE A 83 20.39 2.09 -27.27
N LYS A 84 21.42 2.95 -27.37
CA LYS A 84 22.69 2.77 -26.66
C LYS A 84 22.54 2.90 -25.14
N THR A 85 21.55 3.67 -24.66
CA THR A 85 21.35 3.91 -23.22
C THR A 85 19.88 3.86 -22.85
N ARG A 86 19.62 3.48 -21.59
CA ARG A 86 18.29 3.51 -20.98
C ARG A 86 17.68 4.90 -21.05
N ARG A 87 18.47 5.93 -20.75
CA ARG A 87 18.03 7.34 -20.77
C ARG A 87 17.53 7.75 -22.15
N LYS A 88 18.22 7.36 -23.24
CA LYS A 88 17.74 7.64 -24.60
C LYS A 88 16.39 6.99 -24.90
N ALA A 89 16.16 5.76 -24.44
CA ALA A 89 14.87 5.10 -24.63
C ALA A 89 13.74 5.78 -23.82
N VAL A 90 14.01 6.18 -22.58
CA VAL A 90 13.05 6.89 -21.72
C VAL A 90 12.74 8.28 -22.28
N ASN A 91 13.76 9.04 -22.68
CA ASN A 91 13.58 10.36 -23.30
C ASN A 91 12.81 10.28 -24.63
N ALA A 92 12.87 9.14 -25.32
CA ALA A 92 12.04 8.88 -26.51
C ALA A 92 10.59 8.49 -26.17
N GLY A 93 10.16 8.62 -24.91
CA GLY A 93 8.80 8.32 -24.46
C GLY A 93 8.50 6.83 -24.31
N LEU A 94 9.52 5.96 -24.30
CA LEU A 94 9.32 4.52 -24.19
C LEU A 94 9.26 4.06 -22.74
N ARG A 95 8.31 3.18 -22.44
CA ARG A 95 8.19 2.53 -21.14
C ARG A 95 9.10 1.31 -21.02
N PRO A 96 9.74 1.07 -19.87
CA PRO A 96 10.52 -0.14 -19.66
C PRO A 96 9.60 -1.36 -19.63
N CYS A 97 10.09 -2.47 -20.17
CA CYS A 97 9.39 -3.74 -20.07
C CYS A 97 9.28 -4.20 -18.62
N LYS A 98 8.06 -4.50 -18.15
CA LYS A 98 7.79 -4.95 -16.77
C LYS A 98 8.48 -6.28 -16.41
N LEU A 99 8.79 -7.11 -17.40
CA LEU A 99 9.37 -8.44 -17.21
C LEU A 99 10.90 -8.40 -17.14
N CYS A 100 11.57 -7.79 -18.12
CA CYS A 100 13.03 -7.72 -18.11
C CYS A 100 13.59 -6.52 -17.32
N LYS A 101 12.72 -5.61 -16.85
CA LYS A 101 13.02 -4.43 -16.01
C LYS A 101 14.34 -3.73 -16.40
N PRO A 102 14.45 -3.26 -17.66
CA PRO A 102 15.65 -2.59 -18.18
C PRO A 102 16.01 -1.31 -17.44
#